data_AF-A0A973MCA7-F1
#
_entry.id   AF-A0A973MCA7-F1
#
_cell.length_a   1.000
_cell.length_b   1.000
_cell.length_c   1.000
_cell.angle_alpha   90.00
_cell.angle_beta   90.00
_cell.angle_gamma   90.00
#
_symmetry.space_group_name_H-M   'P 1'
#
loop_
_entity.id
_entity.type
_entity.pdbx_description
1 polymer ?
#
loop_
_entity_poly.entity_id
_entity_poly.type
_entity_poly.pdbx_seq_one_letter_code
_entity_poly.pdbx_strand_id
1 'polypeptide(L)'
;MTSPETELKALMLASQAGDAAAHRALLERLSRHLRAYYKRKLASFGKGATEAEDLVQEALLAIHIQRHSYDPAELLTPWVHAIARYKLIDFLRRSR
;
A
#
# COMPACT_ATOMS: atom_id res chain seq x y z
N MET A 1 -19.07 7.55 -12.15
CA MET A 1 -17.61 7.45 -11.95
C MET A 1 -17.38 6.90 -10.55
N THR A 2 -16.86 5.68 -10.42
CA THR A 2 -16.52 5.12 -9.10
C THR A 2 -15.30 5.84 -8.53
N SER A 3 -15.31 6.13 -7.23
CA SER A 3 -14.13 6.68 -6.55
C SER A 3 -12.99 5.63 -6.57
N PRO A 4 -11.71 6.03 -6.66
CA PRO A 4 -10.58 5.12 -6.49
C PRO A 4 -10.66 4.27 -5.23
N GLU A 5 -11.22 4.83 -4.14
CA GLU A 5 -11.52 4.11 -2.90
C GLU A 5 -12.47 2.92 -3.13
N THR A 6 -13.59 3.16 -3.81
CA THR A 6 -14.59 2.12 -4.09
C THR A 6 -14.02 1.00 -4.96
N GLU A 7 -13.22 1.34 -5.97
CA GLU A 7 -12.61 0.36 -6.86
C GLU A 7 -11.56 -0.49 -6.14
N LEU A 8 -10.68 0.14 -5.35
CA LEU A 8 -9.69 -0.58 -4.57
C LEU A 8 -10.35 -1.47 -3.52
N LYS A 9 -11.41 -0.99 -2.84
CA LYS A 9 -12.17 -1.78 -1.87
C LYS A 9 -12.82 -2.99 -2.52
N ALA A 10 -13.46 -2.85 -3.68
CA ALA A 10 -14.03 -3.97 -4.41
C ALA A 10 -12.97 -5.04 -4.75
N LEU A 11 -11.78 -4.63 -5.20
CA LEU A 11 -10.68 -5.55 -5.47
C LEU A 11 -10.15 -6.24 -4.20
N MET A 12 -10.11 -5.52 -3.07
CA MET A 12 -9.73 -6.10 -1.77
C MET A 12 -10.70 -7.19 -1.31
N LEU A 13 -12.00 -6.93 -1.41
CA LEU A 13 -13.02 -7.91 -1.01
C LEU A 13 -13.00 -9.16 -1.89
N ALA A 14 -12.89 -9.00 -3.21
CA ALA A 14 -12.72 -10.13 -4.13
C ALA A 14 -11.42 -10.90 -3.84
N SER A 15 -10.34 -10.19 -3.52
CA SER A 15 -9.06 -10.81 -3.14
C SER A 15 -9.15 -11.60 -1.83
N GLN A 16 -9.88 -11.10 -0.82
CA GLN A 16 -10.19 -11.84 0.42
C GLN A 16 -11.02 -13.11 0.13
N ALA A 17 -11.92 -13.06 -0.84
CA ALA A 17 -12.70 -14.20 -1.31
C ALA A 17 -11.91 -15.20 -2.19
N GLY A 18 -10.62 -14.95 -2.44
CA GLY A 18 -9.73 -15.86 -3.16
C GLY A 18 -9.55 -15.55 -4.66
N ASP A 19 -10.08 -14.44 -5.16
CA ASP A 19 -9.87 -14.04 -6.56
C ASP A 19 -8.42 -13.55 -6.77
N ALA A 20 -7.63 -14.39 -7.43
CA ALA A 20 -6.23 -14.10 -7.74
C ALA A 20 -6.04 -12.95 -8.74
N ALA A 21 -6.98 -12.77 -9.69
CA ALA A 21 -6.92 -11.69 -10.66
C ALA A 21 -7.22 -10.34 -9.99
N ALA A 22 -8.24 -10.30 -9.13
CA ALA A 22 -8.54 -9.13 -8.31
C ALA A 22 -7.37 -8.78 -7.37
N HIS A 23 -6.73 -9.79 -6.77
CA HIS A 23 -5.55 -9.60 -5.94
C HIS A 23 -4.38 -8.96 -6.71
N ARG A 24 -4.06 -9.47 -7.91
CA ARG A 24 -3.02 -8.88 -8.76
C ARG A 24 -3.36 -7.43 -9.13
N ALA A 25 -4.59 -7.19 -9.58
CA ALA A 25 -5.05 -5.84 -9.95
C ALA A 25 -5.01 -4.85 -8.77
N LEU A 26 -5.35 -5.32 -7.56
CA LEU A 26 -5.23 -4.54 -6.33
C LEU A 26 -3.77 -4.13 -6.09
N LEU A 27 -2.85 -5.10 -6.05
CA LEU A 27 -1.44 -4.84 -5.76
C LEU A 27 -0.80 -3.93 -6.83
N GLU A 28 -1.14 -4.11 -8.11
CA GLU A 28 -0.66 -3.23 -9.18
C GLU A 28 -1.11 -1.78 -9.00
N ARG A 29 -2.39 -1.56 -8.68
CA ARG A 29 -2.92 -0.21 -8.43
C ARG A 29 -2.27 0.41 -7.19
N LEU A 30 -2.22 -0.33 -6.08
CA LEU A 30 -1.59 0.13 -4.85
C LEU A 30 -0.10 0.45 -5.05
N SER A 31 0.62 -0.35 -5.85
CA SER A 31 2.04 -0.10 -6.15
C SER A 31 2.29 1.29 -6.73
N ARG A 32 1.43 1.74 -7.65
CA ARG A 32 1.54 3.06 -8.28
C ARG A 32 1.29 4.19 -7.27
N HIS A 33 0.27 4.04 -6.43
CA HIS A 33 -0.05 5.02 -5.38
C HIS A 33 1.05 5.09 -4.32
N LEU A 34 1.53 3.94 -3.85
CA LEU A 34 2.59 3.84 -2.84
C LEU A 34 3.91 4.41 -3.37
N ARG A 35 4.27 4.13 -4.62
CA ARG A 35 5.47 4.70 -5.26
C ARG A 35 5.43 6.23 -5.28
N ALA A 36 4.31 6.81 -5.69
CA ALA A 36 4.14 8.26 -5.68
C ALA A 36 4.13 8.85 -4.25
N TYR A 37 3.58 8.12 -3.28
CA TYR A 37 3.61 8.51 -1.87
C TYR A 37 5.04 8.52 -1.31
N TYR A 38 5.79 7.42 -1.45
CA TYR A 38 7.13 7.30 -0.91
C TYR A 38 8.13 8.22 -1.59
N LYS A 39 8.10 8.36 -2.93
CA LYS A 39 8.97 9.31 -3.64
C LYS A 39 8.81 10.73 -3.10
N ARG A 40 7.57 11.19 -2.90
CA ARG A 40 7.30 12.52 -2.35
C ARG A 40 7.79 12.67 -0.90
N LYS A 41 7.62 11.64 -0.07
CA LYS A 41 8.04 11.67 1.34
C LYS A 41 9.55 11.56 1.51
N LEU A 42 10.23 10.74 0.72
CA LEU A 42 11.68 10.53 0.82
C LEU A 42 12.50 11.69 0.26
N ALA A 43 11.95 12.43 -0.72
CA ALA A 43 12.58 13.62 -1.25
C ALA A 43 12.91 14.66 -0.16
N SER A 44 12.05 14.82 0.86
CA SER A 44 12.31 15.74 1.98
C SER A 44 13.41 15.28 2.93
N PHE A 45 13.90 14.04 2.80
CA PHE A 45 15.00 13.48 3.59
C PHE A 45 16.26 13.23 2.76
N GLY A 46 16.33 13.73 1.51
CA GLY A 46 17.47 13.52 0.62
C GLY A 46 17.65 12.07 0.16
N LYS A 47 16.57 11.27 0.18
CA LYS A 47 16.59 9.85 -0.21
C LYS A 47 15.96 9.64 -1.60
N GLY A 48 16.39 8.58 -2.29
CA GLY A 48 16.21 8.41 -3.72
C GLY A 48 15.08 7.47 -4.13
N ALA A 49 15.11 7.09 -5.40
CA ALA A 49 14.14 6.19 -6.01
C ALA A 49 14.29 4.74 -5.52
N THR A 50 15.52 4.30 -5.20
CA THR A 50 15.79 2.94 -4.72
C THR A 50 15.07 2.68 -3.40
N GLU A 51 15.24 3.55 -2.41
CA GLU A 51 14.57 3.43 -1.10
C GLU A 51 13.04 3.48 -1.24
N ALA A 52 12.54 4.22 -2.24
CA ALA A 52 11.11 4.27 -2.51
C ALA A 52 10.58 2.93 -3.04
N GLU A 53 11.29 2.26 -3.95
CA GLU A 53 10.88 0.95 -4.46
C GLU A 53 10.94 -0.13 -3.37
N ASP A 54 11.97 -0.10 -2.51
CA ASP A 54 12.08 -1.04 -1.37
C ASP A 54 10.88 -0.88 -0.43
N LEU A 55 10.52 0.36 -0.08
CA LEU A 55 9.34 0.64 0.75
C LEU A 55 8.02 0.24 0.08
N VAL A 56 7.91 0.37 -1.25
CA VAL A 56 6.75 -0.15 -2.00
C VAL A 56 6.64 -1.66 -1.84
N GLN A 57 7.74 -2.38 -2.03
CA GLN A 57 7.76 -3.85 -1.88
C GLN A 57 7.37 -4.27 -0.46
N GLU A 58 7.97 -3.66 0.56
CA GLU A 58 7.66 -3.95 1.96
C GLU A 58 6.20 -3.69 2.32
N ALA A 59 5.62 -2.59 1.80
CA ALA A 59 4.22 -2.26 2.05
C ALA A 59 3.27 -3.22 1.33
N LEU A 60 3.54 -3.57 0.07
CA LEU A 60 2.73 -4.54 -0.67
C LEU A 60 2.78 -5.92 -0.02
N LEU A 61 3.95 -6.34 0.48
CA LEU A 61 4.10 -7.58 1.24
C LEU A 61 3.28 -7.55 2.54
N ALA A 62 3.35 -6.45 3.30
CA ALA A 62 2.56 -6.29 4.52
C ALA A 62 1.05 -6.31 4.23
N ILE A 63 0.60 -5.63 3.17
CA ILE A 63 -0.79 -5.63 2.71
C ILE A 63 -1.23 -7.05 2.31
N HIS A 64 -0.39 -7.80 1.61
CA HIS A 64 -0.68 -9.18 1.24
C HIS A 64 -0.84 -10.08 2.47
N ILE A 65 0.11 -10.03 3.41
CA ILE A 65 0.09 -10.84 4.63
C ILE A 65 -1.12 -10.50 5.50
N GLN A 66 -1.38 -9.21 5.70
CA GLN A 66 -2.47 -8.71 6.54
C GLN A 66 -3.81 -8.60 5.80
N ARG A 67 -3.89 -9.02 4.54
CA ARG A 67 -5.11 -8.89 3.73
C ARG A 67 -6.36 -9.40 4.45
N HIS A 68 -6.24 -10.53 5.14
CA HIS A 68 -7.33 -11.19 5.85
C HIS A 68 -7.80 -10.42 7.11
N SER A 69 -7.02 -9.47 7.62
CA SER A 69 -7.39 -8.65 8.78
C SER A 69 -8.07 -7.32 8.42
N TYR A 70 -8.17 -6.99 7.12
CA TYR A 70 -8.93 -5.83 6.69
C TYR A 70 -10.43 -6.03 6.94
N ASP A 71 -11.05 -5.06 7.61
CA ASP A 71 -12.48 -5.01 7.89
C ASP A 71 -13.26 -4.42 6.70
N PRO A 72 -14.19 -5.18 6.06
CA PRO A 72 -15.05 -4.68 5.00
C PRO A 72 -15.96 -3.50 5.39
N ALA A 73 -16.20 -3.25 6.67
CA ALA A 73 -16.97 -2.10 7.13
C ALA A 73 -16.19 -0.77 7.00
N GLU A 74 -14.86 -0.83 6.99
CA GLU A 74 -13.97 0.32 6.99
C GLU A 74 -13.56 0.78 5.59
N LEU A 75 -13.00 1.98 5.48
CA LEU A 75 -12.35 2.43 4.25
C LEU A 75 -11.01 1.72 4.05
N LEU A 76 -10.69 1.36 2.80
CA LEU A 76 -9.45 0.67 2.46
C LEU A 76 -8.26 1.63 2.45
N THR A 77 -8.41 2.83 1.88
CA THR A 77 -7.27 3.74 1.74
C THR A 77 -6.63 4.13 3.07
N PRO A 78 -7.35 4.42 4.17
CA PRO A 78 -6.72 4.68 5.47
C PRO A 78 -5.93 3.48 6.00
N TRP A 79 -6.45 2.25 5.86
CA TRP A 79 -5.76 1.04 6.28
C TRP A 79 -4.44 0.83 5.52
N VAL A 80 -4.46 1.00 4.18
CA VAL A 80 -3.25 0.98 3.36
C VAL A 80 -2.27 2.09 3.77
N HIS A 81 -2.78 3.29 4.02
CA HIS A 81 -1.97 4.44 4.38
C HIS A 81 -1.30 4.29 5.76
N ALA A 82 -1.98 3.63 6.71
CA ALA A 82 -1.42 3.29 8.01
C ALA A 82 -0.22 2.34 7.87
N ILE A 83 -0.35 1.28 7.07
CA ILE A 83 0.76 0.35 6.76
C ILE A 83 1.91 1.12 6.11
N ALA A 84 1.63 1.93 5.09
CA ALA A 84 2.65 2.67 4.36
C ALA A 84 3.40 3.67 5.26
N ARG A 85 2.67 4.38 6.13
CA ARG A 85 3.25 5.31 7.09
C ARG A 85 4.11 4.59 8.13
N TYR A 86 3.66 3.46 8.63
CA TYR A 86 4.44 2.65 9.58
C TYR A 86 5.78 2.23 8.96
N LYS A 87 5.75 1.70 7.72
CA LYS A 87 6.96 1.31 6.99
C LYS A 87 7.92 2.48 6.76
N LEU A 88 7.41 3.64 6.37
CA LEU A 88 8.22 4.85 6.23
C LEU A 88 8.91 5.24 7.54
N ILE A 89 8.18 5.29 8.65
CA ILE A 89 8.72 5.69 9.96
C ILE A 89 9.80 4.70 10.41
N ASP A 90 9.54 3.40 10.26
CA ASP A 90 10.49 2.37 10.65
C ASP A 90 11.79 2.46 9.82
N PHE A 91 11.67 2.65 8.51
CA PHE A 91 12.80 2.88 7.63
C PHE A 91 13.62 4.12 8.01
N LEU A 92 12.96 5.25 8.26
CA LEU A 92 13.63 6.50 8.68
C LEU A 92 14.33 6.35 10.04
N ARG A 93 13.76 5.55 10.96
CA ARG A 93 14.37 5.26 12.27
C ARG A 93 15.64 4.41 12.14
N ARG A 94 15.64 3.43 11.22
CA ARG A 94 16.81 2.56 10.96
C ARG A 94 17.92 3.25 10.16
N SER A 95 17.57 4.30 9.42
CA SER A 95 18.49 5.05 8.56
C SER A 95 19.15 6.25 9.25
N ARG A 96 19.02 6.37 10.57
CA ARG A 96 19.64 7.42 11.39
C ARG A 96 21.02 7.00 11.88
#